data_AF-A0A3D5TFK8-F1
#
_entry.id   AF-A0A3D5TFK8-F1
#
_cell.length_a   1.000
_cell.length_b   1.000
_cell.length_c   1.000
_cell.angle_alpha   90.00
_cell.angle_beta   90.00
_cell.angle_gamma   90.00
#
_symmetry.space_group_name_H-M   'P 1'
#
loop_
_entity.id
_entity.type
_entity.pdbx_description
1 polymer ?
#
loop_
_entity_poly.entity_id
_entity_poly.type
_entity_poly.pdbx_seq_one_letter_code
_entity_poly.pdbx_strand_id
1 'polypeptide(L)'
;MSYPKTGQEVYVSLNLSNTMLTGIGKGTITREEVSVDYLKKLFAKYGVIVSAKPEQHRLLQIVNETFDLGLEMPQELKLFQLSEQHRRLVVINVQGLRRKGGSLLPEYTDEEFNEATFTFVKYYVQSRHYDELVEENQKLKYDLDQELEWRHRTDS
;
A
#
# COMPACT_ATOMS: atom_id res chain seq x y z
N MET A 1 8.31 18.84 3.50
CA MET A 1 8.07 18.60 2.05
C MET A 1 6.74 17.88 1.95
N SER A 2 5.85 18.30 1.05
CA SER A 2 4.57 17.62 0.81
C SER A 2 4.74 16.64 -0.36
N TYR A 3 4.14 15.45 -0.25
CA TYR A 3 4.18 14.44 -1.31
C TYR A 3 3.22 14.80 -2.45
N PRO A 4 3.53 14.48 -3.72
CA PRO A 4 2.71 14.86 -4.86
C PRO A 4 1.36 14.14 -4.86
N LYS A 5 0.25 14.83 -5.19
CA LYS A 5 -1.07 14.19 -5.36
C LYS A 5 -1.24 13.75 -6.82
N THR A 6 -1.01 12.46 -7.09
CA THR A 6 -0.95 11.94 -8.47
C THR A 6 -2.20 11.19 -8.93
N GLY A 7 -3.16 10.92 -8.04
CA GLY A 7 -4.28 10.01 -8.32
C GLY A 7 -3.89 8.52 -8.28
N GLN A 8 -2.62 8.20 -7.98
CA GLN A 8 -2.11 6.84 -7.73
C GLN A 8 -1.46 6.73 -6.35
N GLU A 9 -1.96 7.50 -5.39
CA GLU A 9 -1.35 7.62 -4.07
C GLU A 9 -1.27 6.28 -3.34
N VAL A 10 -0.24 6.18 -2.50
CA VAL A 10 -0.03 5.05 -1.61
C VAL A 10 -0.89 5.26 -0.37
N TYR A 11 -1.71 4.27 -0.02
CA TYR A 11 -2.54 4.36 1.18
C TYR A 11 -1.76 3.84 2.39
N VAL A 12 -1.71 4.60 3.48
CA VAL A 12 -1.07 4.18 4.74
C VAL A 12 -2.12 3.96 5.81
N SER A 13 -2.14 2.76 6.40
CA SER A 13 -3.03 2.39 7.52
C SER A 13 -2.27 1.64 8.62
N LEU A 14 -2.73 1.72 9.86
CA LEU A 14 -2.19 0.97 11.01
C LEU A 14 -2.83 -0.41 11.18
N ASN A 15 -3.97 -0.66 10.54
CA ASN A 15 -4.67 -1.93 10.61
C ASN A 15 -5.30 -2.28 9.26
N LEU A 16 -5.20 -3.55 8.87
CA LEU A 16 -5.97 -4.09 7.77
C LEU A 16 -7.30 -4.61 8.31
N SER A 17 -8.39 -3.90 8.04
CA SER A 17 -9.73 -4.40 8.39
C SER A 17 -10.28 -5.22 7.23
N ASN A 18 -11.00 -6.31 7.49
CA ASN A 18 -11.68 -7.08 6.45
C ASN A 18 -12.65 -6.22 5.62
N THR A 19 -13.21 -5.16 6.21
CA THR A 19 -14.04 -4.14 5.52
C THR A 19 -13.26 -3.25 4.56
N MET A 20 -11.94 -3.14 4.68
CA MET A 20 -11.11 -2.49 3.65
C MET A 20 -10.94 -3.42 2.45
N LEU A 21 -11.00 -4.73 2.66
CA LEU A 21 -10.82 -5.75 1.63
C LEU A 21 -12.10 -6.11 0.88
N THR A 22 -13.28 -5.71 1.36
CA THR A 22 -14.57 -6.06 0.72
C THR A 22 -14.75 -5.49 -0.69
N GLY A 23 -14.03 -4.43 -1.04
CA GLY A 23 -14.04 -3.84 -2.39
C GLY A 23 -13.01 -4.44 -3.35
N ILE A 24 -12.15 -5.34 -2.85
CA ILE A 24 -11.26 -6.18 -3.65
C ILE A 24 -12.03 -7.47 -3.87
N GLY A 25 -12.28 -7.86 -5.12
CA GLY A 25 -12.97 -9.13 -5.42
C GLY A 25 -12.16 -10.36 -4.99
N LYS A 26 -12.14 -11.43 -5.78
CA LYS A 26 -11.27 -12.60 -5.54
C LYS A 26 -9.78 -12.31 -5.84
N GLY A 27 -9.31 -11.08 -5.62
CA GLY A 27 -7.93 -10.69 -5.89
C GLY A 27 -6.96 -11.34 -4.92
N THR A 28 -5.82 -11.80 -5.40
CA THR A 28 -4.74 -12.28 -4.54
C THR A 28 -4.07 -11.09 -3.86
N ILE A 29 -3.95 -11.17 -2.54
CA ILE A 29 -3.28 -10.15 -1.73
C ILE A 29 -1.88 -10.66 -1.41
N THR A 30 -0.87 -10.00 -1.95
CA THR A 30 0.53 -10.27 -1.59
C THR A 30 0.98 -9.24 -0.56
N ARG A 31 1.72 -9.69 0.45
CA ARG A 31 2.30 -8.84 1.49
C ARG A 31 3.81 -9.00 1.50
N GLU A 32 4.52 -7.88 1.58
CA GLU A 32 5.98 -7.83 1.61
C GLU A 32 6.43 -6.83 2.67
N GLU A 33 7.39 -7.21 3.52
CA GLU A 33 8.01 -6.25 4.45
C GLU A 33 8.96 -5.33 3.68
N VAL A 34 8.82 -4.02 3.90
CA VAL A 34 9.58 -2.99 3.19
C VAL A 34 10.30 -2.09 4.17
N SER A 35 11.44 -1.54 3.75
CA SER A 35 12.18 -0.57 4.55
C SER A 35 11.57 0.83 4.48
N VAL A 36 11.87 1.64 5.50
CA VAL A 36 11.47 3.06 5.57
C VAL A 36 11.99 3.85 4.37
N ASP A 37 13.24 3.61 3.96
CA ASP A 37 13.84 4.29 2.79
C ASP A 37 13.08 3.99 1.50
N TYR A 38 12.65 2.73 1.32
CA TYR A 38 11.83 2.35 0.18
C TYR A 38 10.46 3.04 0.20
N LEU A 39 9.84 3.18 1.37
CA LEU A 39 8.58 3.90 1.52
C LEU A 39 8.72 5.38 1.15
N LYS A 40 9.76 6.07 1.64
CA LYS A 40 10.01 7.48 1.29
C LYS A 40 10.13 7.66 -0.22
N LYS A 41 10.85 6.76 -0.92
CA LYS A 41 10.93 6.74 -2.38
C LYS A 41 9.58 6.51 -3.05
N LEU A 42 8.76 5.62 -2.51
CA LEU A 42 7.43 5.30 -3.03
C LEU A 42 6.49 6.50 -2.90
N PHE A 43 6.47 7.15 -1.73
CA PHE A 43 5.67 8.33 -1.44
C PHE A 43 6.10 9.52 -2.30
N ALA A 44 7.42 9.71 -2.50
CA ALA A 44 7.94 10.74 -3.39
C ALA A 44 7.53 10.53 -4.85
N LYS A 45 7.42 9.27 -5.30
CA LYS A 45 7.07 8.94 -6.68
C LYS A 45 5.57 9.03 -6.97
N TYR A 46 4.73 8.56 -6.07
CA TYR A 46 3.30 8.38 -6.33
C TYR A 46 2.39 9.23 -5.45
N GLY A 47 2.91 9.85 -4.40
CA GLY A 47 2.06 10.45 -3.37
C GLY A 47 1.66 9.46 -2.30
N VAL A 48 1.16 9.99 -1.20
CA VAL A 48 0.68 9.21 -0.06
C VAL A 48 -0.61 9.81 0.50
N ILE A 49 -1.56 8.94 0.82
CA ILE A 49 -2.79 9.28 1.53
C ILE A 49 -2.81 8.49 2.82
N VAL A 50 -2.90 9.19 3.94
CA VAL A 50 -3.00 8.58 5.26
C VAL A 50 -4.48 8.29 5.56
N SER A 51 -4.80 7.02 5.82
CA SER A 51 -6.15 6.55 6.13
C SER A 51 -6.09 5.65 7.37
N ALA A 52 -6.57 6.15 8.50
CA ALA A 52 -6.69 5.39 9.73
C ALA A 52 -7.96 5.79 10.50
N LYS A 53 -8.20 5.15 11.65
CA LYS A 53 -9.24 5.60 12.57
C LYS A 53 -8.81 6.90 13.26
N PRO A 54 -9.72 7.84 13.58
CA PRO A 54 -9.40 9.06 14.32
C PRO A 54 -8.67 8.79 15.65
N GLU A 55 -9.06 7.72 16.35
CA GLU A 55 -8.41 7.24 17.58
C GLU A 55 -6.92 6.93 17.42
N GLN A 56 -6.48 6.62 16.19
CA GLN A 56 -5.10 6.24 15.88
C GLN A 56 -4.28 7.41 15.33
N HIS A 57 -4.83 8.62 15.33
CA HIS A 57 -4.12 9.82 14.85
C HIS A 57 -2.80 10.03 15.60
N ARG A 58 -2.81 9.86 16.93
CA ARG A 58 -1.63 10.05 17.77
C ARG A 58 -0.52 9.07 17.43
N LEU A 59 -0.86 7.79 17.24
CA LEU A 59 0.07 6.75 16.79
C LEU A 59 0.72 7.11 15.46
N LEU A 60 -0.07 7.55 14.48
CA LEU A 60 0.45 7.94 13.16
C LEU A 60 1.40 9.14 13.23
N GLN A 61 1.09 10.14 14.06
CA GLN A 61 1.97 11.27 14.27
C GLN A 61 3.33 10.82 14.82
N ILE A 62 3.32 9.97 15.86
CA ILE A 62 4.54 9.47 16.47
C ILE A 62 5.35 8.64 15.47
N VAL A 63 4.72 7.70 14.75
CA VAL A 63 5.41 6.93 13.71
C VAL A 63 6.01 7.84 12.64
N ASN A 64 5.29 8.90 12.24
CA ASN A 64 5.78 9.85 11.27
C ASN A 64 7.00 10.63 11.77
N GLU A 65 7.03 11.01 13.04
CA GLU A 65 8.15 11.71 13.68
C GLU A 65 9.34 10.76 13.91
N THR A 66 9.11 9.58 14.47
CA THR A 66 10.15 8.57 14.78
C THR A 66 10.87 8.08 13.53
N PHE A 67 10.15 7.83 12.44
CA PHE A 67 10.72 7.31 11.19
C PHE A 67 10.95 8.39 10.13
N ASP A 68 10.67 9.66 10.47
CA ASP A 68 10.79 10.81 9.58
C ASP A 68 10.10 10.56 8.22
N LEU A 69 8.88 10.03 8.23
CA LEU A 69 8.19 9.63 7.00
C LEU A 69 7.72 10.83 6.17
N GLY A 70 7.67 12.03 6.74
CA GLY A 70 7.22 13.25 6.07
C GLY A 70 5.75 13.21 5.62
N LEU A 71 4.93 12.36 6.25
CA LEU A 71 3.51 12.23 5.96
C LEU A 71 2.77 13.49 6.40
N GLU A 72 1.92 14.02 5.52
CA GLU A 72 0.99 15.09 5.89
C GLU A 72 -0.24 14.50 6.58
N MET A 73 -0.41 14.82 7.87
CA MET A 73 -1.56 14.35 8.64
C MET A 73 -2.80 15.15 8.24
N PRO A 74 -3.84 14.50 7.67
CA PRO A 74 -5.08 15.20 7.37
C PRO A 74 -5.81 15.55 8.67
N GLN A 75 -6.49 16.70 8.68
CA GLN A 75 -7.33 17.12 9.82
C GLN A 75 -8.46 16.12 10.10
N GLU A 76 -8.94 15.43 9.06
CA GLU A 76 -9.92 14.35 9.18
C GLU A 76 -9.33 13.03 8.66
N LEU A 77 -9.09 12.09 9.57
CA LEU A 77 -8.77 10.71 9.19
C LEU A 77 -10.05 9.98 8.79
N LYS A 78 -10.13 9.58 7.52
CA LYS A 78 -11.23 8.77 6.98
C LYS A 78 -10.76 7.36 6.68
N LEU A 79 -11.58 6.38 7.05
CA LEU A 79 -11.38 4.99 6.65
C LEU A 79 -11.65 4.87 5.15
N PHE A 80 -10.61 4.54 4.41
CA PHE A 80 -10.72 4.26 2.98
C PHE A 80 -11.12 2.80 2.74
N GLN A 81 -12.03 2.57 1.79
CA GLN A 81 -12.29 1.23 1.26
C GLN A 81 -11.36 0.99 0.07
N LEU A 82 -10.62 -0.13 0.08
CA LEU A 82 -9.80 -0.48 -1.07
C LEU A 82 -10.71 -0.91 -2.21
N SER A 83 -10.38 -0.46 -3.40
CA SER A 83 -10.97 -0.93 -4.65
C SER A 83 -9.84 -1.50 -5.50
N GLU A 84 -10.16 -2.20 -6.59
CA GLU A 84 -9.15 -2.70 -7.53
C GLU A 84 -8.26 -1.61 -8.17
N GLN A 85 -8.66 -0.34 -8.06
CA GLN A 85 -7.87 0.81 -8.50
C GLN A 85 -6.79 1.19 -7.47
N HIS A 86 -6.99 0.87 -6.19
CA HIS A 86 -6.07 1.18 -5.09
C HIS A 86 -5.05 0.03 -4.91
N ARG A 87 -4.12 -0.10 -5.87
CA ARG A 87 -3.18 -1.23 -5.95
C ARG A 87 -2.00 -1.18 -4.97
N ARG A 88 -1.86 -0.08 -4.20
CA ARG A 88 -0.68 0.19 -3.35
C ARG A 88 -1.13 0.58 -1.96
N LEU A 89 -1.28 -0.42 -1.10
CA LEU A 89 -1.53 -0.23 0.32
C LEU A 89 -0.24 -0.49 1.09
N VAL A 90 0.03 0.33 2.10
CA VAL A 90 1.08 0.12 3.08
C VAL A 90 0.41 0.05 4.45
N VAL A 91 0.63 -1.06 5.14
CA VAL A 91 0.16 -1.26 6.50
C VAL A 91 1.35 -1.16 7.43
N ILE A 92 1.23 -0.30 8.43
CA ILE A 92 2.20 -0.19 9.51
C ILE A 92 1.77 -1.19 10.58
N ASN A 93 2.51 -2.28 10.69
CA ASN A 93 2.32 -3.25 11.74
C ASN A 93 3.01 -2.78 13.01
N VAL A 94 2.27 -2.83 14.12
CA VAL A 94 2.79 -2.49 15.44
C VAL A 94 2.71 -3.69 16.35
N GLN A 95 3.87 -4.07 16.89
CA GLN A 95 4.05 -5.10 17.91
C GLN A 95 4.51 -4.46 19.22
N GLY A 96 4.25 -5.12 20.35
CA GLY A 96 4.58 -4.60 21.68
C GLY A 96 3.50 -3.70 22.30
N LEU A 97 2.67 -3.04 21.50
CA LEU A 97 1.57 -2.22 22.01
C LEU A 97 0.37 -3.04 22.49
N ARG A 98 -0.19 -2.64 23.65
CA ARG A 98 -1.38 -3.26 24.26
C ARG A 98 -2.60 -3.12 23.35
N ARG A 99 -3.43 -4.16 23.30
CA ARG A 99 -4.67 -4.20 22.48
C ARG A 99 -5.87 -4.52 23.35
N LYS A 100 -7.03 -3.93 23.03
CA LYS A 100 -8.32 -4.27 23.65
C LYS A 100 -9.27 -4.75 22.56
N GLY A 101 -9.76 -5.99 22.68
CA GLY A 101 -10.64 -6.60 21.68
C GLY A 101 -10.00 -6.69 20.27
N GLY A 102 -8.68 -6.87 20.20
CA GLY A 102 -7.92 -6.94 18.93
C GLY A 102 -7.56 -5.57 18.32
N SER A 103 -8.13 -4.47 18.82
CA SER A 103 -7.82 -3.11 18.38
C SER A 103 -6.72 -2.47 19.22
N LEU A 104 -5.89 -1.63 18.58
CA LEU A 104 -4.93 -0.75 19.29
C LEU A 104 -5.71 0.24 20.16
N LEU A 105 -5.16 0.55 21.34
CA LEU A 105 -5.68 1.58 22.22
C LEU A 105 -5.47 2.97 21.59
N PRO A 106 -6.31 3.96 21.95
CA PRO A 106 -6.17 5.33 21.44
C PRO A 106 -4.94 6.05 21.99
N GLU A 107 -4.46 5.64 23.16
CA GLU A 107 -3.38 6.31 23.89
C GLU A 107 -2.40 5.27 24.45
N TYR A 108 -1.11 5.61 24.38
CA TYR A 108 0.00 4.86 24.94
C TYR A 108 1.04 5.83 25.51
N THR A 109 1.82 5.37 26.48
CA THR A 109 2.93 6.16 27.03
C THR A 109 4.14 6.14 26.08
N ASP A 110 5.02 7.14 26.20
CA ASP A 110 6.26 7.19 25.42
C ASP A 110 7.15 5.95 25.65
N GLU A 111 7.09 5.37 26.85
CA GLU A 111 7.76 4.11 27.19
C GLU A 111 7.20 2.93 26.39
N GLU A 112 5.87 2.75 26.37
CA GLU A 112 5.22 1.71 25.57
C GLU A 112 5.54 1.88 24.07
N PHE A 113 5.67 3.11 23.61
CA PHE A 113 6.08 3.43 22.23
C PHE A 113 7.52 3.07 21.93
N ASN A 114 8.45 3.34 22.86
CA ASN A 114 9.86 3.01 22.70
C ASN A 114 10.12 1.50 22.73
N GLU A 115 9.31 0.75 23.46
CA GLU A 115 9.34 -0.72 23.47
C GLU A 115 8.62 -1.34 22.26
N ALA A 116 7.80 -0.56 21.54
CA ALA A 116 7.06 -1.06 20.41
C ALA A 116 7.95 -1.25 19.17
N THR A 117 7.77 -2.38 18.51
CA THR A 117 8.41 -2.64 17.21
C THR A 117 7.44 -2.29 16.09
N PHE A 118 7.86 -1.38 15.22
CA PHE A 118 7.13 -0.99 14.03
C PHE A 118 7.73 -1.66 12.80
N THR A 119 6.91 -2.40 12.06
CA THR A 119 7.29 -2.94 10.76
C THR A 119 6.36 -2.42 9.67
N PHE A 120 6.91 -2.20 8.49
CA PHE A 120 6.16 -1.66 7.37
C PHE A 120 5.91 -2.76 6.35
N VAL A 121 4.65 -3.06 6.10
CA VAL A 121 4.26 -4.12 5.19
C VAL A 121 3.50 -3.52 4.02
N LYS A 122 4.05 -3.70 2.82
CA LYS A 122 3.40 -3.32 1.58
C LYS A 122 2.45 -4.43 1.13
N TYR A 123 1.20 -4.05 0.94
CA TYR A 123 0.14 -4.87 0.42
C TYR A 123 -0.09 -4.53 -1.04
N TYR A 124 0.03 -5.55 -1.88
CA TYR A 124 -0.28 -5.47 -3.30
C TYR A 124 -1.55 -6.23 -3.56
N VAL A 125 -2.51 -5.51 -4.14
CA VAL A 125 -3.74 -6.10 -4.64
C VAL A 125 -3.51 -6.42 -6.11
N GLN A 126 -3.40 -7.71 -6.44
CA GLN A 126 -3.36 -8.14 -7.82
C GLN A 126 -4.79 -8.13 -8.38
N SER A 127 -5.14 -7.07 -9.11
CA SER A 127 -6.46 -6.91 -9.75
C SER A 127 -6.62 -7.77 -11.00
N ARG A 128 -5.53 -8.21 -11.64
CA ARG A 128 -5.58 -9.20 -12.74
C ARG A 128 -5.18 -10.54 -12.18
N HIS A 129 -6.01 -11.56 -12.42
CA HIS A 129 -5.59 -12.92 -12.13
C HIS A 129 -4.28 -13.21 -12.88
N TYR A 130 -3.37 -13.92 -12.24
CA TYR A 130 -2.14 -14.38 -12.88
C TYR A 130 -2.45 -15.03 -14.24
N ASP A 131 -3.56 -15.78 -14.32
CA ASP A 131 -4.02 -16.44 -15.54
C ASP A 131 -4.35 -15.45 -16.67
N GLU A 132 -5.06 -14.35 -16.38
CA GLU A 132 -5.38 -13.31 -17.40
C GLU A 132 -4.12 -12.59 -17.89
N LEU A 133 -3.15 -12.36 -17.00
CA LEU A 133 -1.85 -11.75 -17.33
C LEU A 133 -0.99 -12.66 -18.19
N VAL A 134 -1.04 -13.96 -17.94
CA VAL A 134 -0.36 -14.98 -18.75
C VAL A 134 -1.00 -15.08 -20.14
N GLU A 135 -2.33 -15.07 -20.21
CA GLU A 135 -3.08 -15.17 -21.46
C GLU A 135 -2.86 -13.95 -22.37
N GLU A 136 -2.88 -12.74 -21.80
CA GLU A 136 -2.58 -11.52 -22.54
C GLU A 136 -1.10 -11.46 -22.97
N ASN A 137 -0.16 -11.92 -22.14
CA ASN A 137 1.25 -12.03 -22.55
C ASN A 137 1.44 -13.02 -23.71
N GLN A 138 0.75 -14.16 -23.67
CA GLN A 138 0.80 -15.14 -24.76
C GLN A 138 0.25 -14.54 -26.05
N LYS A 139 -0.86 -13.81 -25.98
CA LYS A 139 -1.45 -13.12 -27.13
C LYS A 139 -0.53 -12.03 -27.69
N LEU A 140 0.05 -11.19 -26.83
CA LEU A 140 0.98 -10.13 -27.25
C LEU A 140 2.25 -10.70 -27.90
N LYS A 141 2.76 -11.83 -27.40
CA LYS A 141 3.89 -12.54 -28.03
C LYS A 141 3.52 -13.06 -29.42
N TYR A 142 2.34 -13.66 -29.56
CA TYR A 142 1.86 -14.15 -30.85
C TYR A 142 1.73 -13.02 -31.89
N ASP A 143 1.12 -11.89 -31.49
CA ASP A 143 0.96 -10.73 -32.37
C ASP A 143 2.32 -10.14 -32.79
N LEU A 144 3.29 -10.10 -31.86
CA LEU A 144 4.65 -9.64 -32.13
C LEU A 144 5.40 -10.57 -33.11
N ASP A 145 5.30 -11.89 -32.92
CA ASP A 145 5.87 -12.87 -33.84
C ASP A 145 5.27 -12.74 -35.26
N GLN A 146 3.95 -12.57 -35.37
CA GLN A 146 3.29 -12.35 -36.65
C GLN A 146 3.77 -11.06 -37.34
N GLU A 147 3.97 -9.97 -36.59
CA GLU A 147 4.48 -8.72 -37.15
C GLU A 147 5.95 -8.86 -37.61
N LEU A 148 6.78 -9.57 -36.85
CA LEU A 148 8.17 -9.87 -37.24
C LEU A 148 8.21 -10.74 -38.51
N GLU A 149 7.43 -11.81 -38.58
CA GLU A 149 7.33 -12.66 -39.78
C GLU A 149 6.84 -11.89 -41.01
N TRP A 150 5.93 -10.94 -40.84
CA TRP A 150 5.48 -10.07 -41.92
C TRP A 150 6.59 -9.14 -42.39
N ARG A 151 7.29 -8.47 -41.47
CA ARG A 151 8.42 -7.61 -41.81
C ARG A 151 9.54 -8.36 -42.53
N HIS A 152 9.90 -9.56 -42.04
CA HIS A 152 10.91 -10.40 -42.67
C HIS A 152 10.52 -10.86 -44.09
N ARG A 153 9.23 -10.90 -44.42
CA ARG A 153 8.71 -11.29 -45.73
C ARG A 153 8.59 -10.12 -46.72
N THR A 154 8.39 -8.90 -46.23
CA THR A 154 8.34 -7.68 -47.05
C THR A 154 9.70 -7.03 -47.27
N ASP A 155 10.73 -7.43 -46.51
CA ASP A 155 12.11 -6.95 -46.62
C ASP A 155 13.02 -7.90 -47.45
N SER A 156 12.47 -9.00 -48.00
CA SER A 156 13.12 -9.90 -48.98
C SER A 156 12.67 -9.67 -50.42
#